data_AF-A0A439RFN8-F1
#
_entry.id   AF-A0A439RFN8-F1
#
_cell.length_a   1.000
_cell.length_b   1.000
_cell.length_c   1.000
_cell.angle_alpha   90.00
_cell.angle_beta   90.00
_cell.angle_gamma   90.00
#
_symmetry.space_group_name_H-M   'P 1'
#
loop_
_entity.id
_entity.type
_entity.pdbx_description
1 polymer ?
#
loop_
_entity_poly.entity_id
_entity_poly.type
_entity_poly.pdbx_seq_one_letter_code
_entity_poly.pdbx_strand_id
1 'polypeptide(L)'
;MLRGWTLIPSVECSSCARDRACSGSAMERRSGSTKLAPAGFVVEHAEIDTDRVFLDVRATALSATYPCCGTRSLRTQSRYQRQAADLPIAGRRVFLRVTARRFWCDAVLCRRRIFAERFGADILAPLSRRDRTS
;
A
#
# COMPACT_ATOMS: atom_id res chain seq x y z
N MET A 1 -29.73 18.66 14.10
CA MET A 1 -30.20 17.36 14.65
C MET A 1 -29.41 16.26 13.95
N LEU A 2 -28.35 15.78 14.61
CA LEU A 2 -27.43 14.77 14.07
C LEU A 2 -27.90 13.38 14.54
N ARG A 3 -28.17 12.47 13.61
CA ARG A 3 -28.43 11.03 13.83
C ARG A 3 -27.73 10.30 12.70
N GLY A 4 -27.05 9.16 12.85
CA GLY A 4 -26.55 8.43 14.00
C GLY A 4 -25.43 7.56 13.43
N TRP A 5 -24.29 7.50 14.11
CA TRP A 5 -23.16 6.66 13.73
C TRP A 5 -23.35 5.31 14.43
N THR A 6 -23.67 4.28 13.66
CA THR A 6 -23.72 2.91 14.18
C THR A 6 -22.30 2.37 14.28
N LEU A 7 -21.91 2.06 15.51
CA LEU A 7 -20.69 1.37 15.89
C LEU A 7 -20.58 0.00 15.21
N ILE A 8 -19.43 -0.24 14.57
CA ILE A 8 -19.01 -1.56 14.10
C ILE A 8 -18.42 -2.31 15.32
N PRO A 9 -18.84 -3.55 15.62
CA PRO A 9 -18.32 -4.28 16.75
C PRO A 9 -16.88 -4.77 16.52
N SER A 10 -16.10 -4.64 17.59
CA SER A 10 -14.80 -5.22 17.83
C SER A 10 -14.79 -6.73 17.56
N VAL A 11 -13.79 -7.21 16.84
CA VAL A 11 -13.43 -8.63 16.82
C VAL A 11 -12.34 -8.86 17.85
N GLU A 12 -12.68 -9.64 18.85
CA GLU A 12 -11.82 -10.05 19.96
C GLU A 12 -10.71 -11.01 19.52
N CYS A 13 -9.64 -10.92 20.30
CA CYS A 13 -8.40 -11.67 20.25
C CYS A 13 -8.51 -12.86 21.24
N SER A 14 -8.15 -14.06 20.80
CA SER A 14 -8.00 -15.26 21.63
C SER A 14 -7.29 -16.33 20.77
N SER A 15 -6.22 -17.05 21.14
CA SER A 15 -5.51 -17.25 22.42
C SER A 15 -4.18 -18.02 22.18
N CYS A 16 -3.24 -17.88 23.12
CA CYS A 16 -2.10 -18.76 23.51
C CYS A 16 -2.36 -20.28 23.41
N ALA A 17 -1.41 -21.24 23.40
CA ALA A 17 0.06 -21.33 23.51
C ALA A 17 0.49 -22.82 23.36
N ARG A 18 1.74 -23.10 22.91
CA ARG A 18 2.79 -23.93 23.58
C ARG A 18 3.82 -24.57 22.64
N ASP A 19 5.07 -24.12 22.82
CA ASP A 19 6.36 -24.84 22.97
C ASP A 19 6.74 -26.04 22.08
N ARG A 20 7.82 -25.91 21.29
CA ARG A 20 9.15 -26.46 21.65
C ARG A 20 10.26 -26.02 20.67
N ALA A 21 11.44 -25.78 21.26
CA ALA A 21 12.67 -25.28 20.65
C ALA A 21 13.34 -26.23 19.65
N CYS A 22 14.05 -25.65 18.67
CA CYS A 22 15.18 -26.28 18.01
C CYS A 22 16.24 -25.20 17.73
N SER A 23 17.39 -25.33 18.37
CA SER A 23 18.55 -24.43 18.30
C SER A 23 19.34 -24.64 17.00
N GLY A 24 19.60 -23.55 16.28
CA GLY A 24 20.56 -23.49 15.18
C GLY A 24 21.20 -22.11 15.15
N SER A 25 22.50 -22.05 15.44
CA SER A 25 23.30 -20.82 15.43
C SER A 25 23.38 -20.25 14.02
N ALA A 26 22.90 -19.02 13.82
CA ALA A 26 23.14 -18.23 12.62
C ALA A 26 23.10 -16.73 12.93
N MET A 27 24.27 -16.19 13.27
CA MET A 27 24.72 -14.82 13.05
C MET A 27 23.65 -13.72 13.23
N GLU A 28 23.58 -13.20 14.44
CA GLU A 28 22.74 -12.07 14.86
C GLU A 28 22.92 -10.88 13.90
N ARG A 29 21.98 -10.73 12.96
CA ARG A 29 21.89 -9.51 12.16
C ARG A 29 21.25 -8.44 13.04
N ARG A 30 22.02 -7.41 13.35
CA ARG A 30 21.61 -6.19 14.05
C ARG A 30 20.30 -5.66 13.43
N SER A 31 19.18 -6.02 14.06
CA SER A 31 17.84 -5.69 13.59
C SER A 31 17.39 -4.42 14.29
N GLY A 32 17.89 -3.28 13.81
CA GLY A 32 17.31 -1.99 14.14
C GLY A 32 16.05 -1.81 13.29
N SER A 33 14.89 -2.18 13.82
CA SER A 33 13.59 -1.98 13.16
C SER A 33 13.23 -0.50 13.14
N THR A 34 13.81 0.25 12.20
CA THR A 34 13.33 1.57 11.83
C THR A 34 12.31 1.33 10.72
N LYS A 35 11.05 1.78 10.86
CA LYS A 35 10.03 1.59 9.81
C LYS A 35 10.51 2.23 8.50
N LEU A 36 10.93 1.41 7.55
CA LEU A 36 11.46 1.85 6.24
C LEU A 36 10.35 2.21 5.24
N ALA A 37 9.10 1.86 5.53
CA ALA A 37 7.96 2.18 4.67
C ALA A 37 7.20 3.42 5.15
N PRO A 38 6.72 4.28 4.23
CA PRO A 38 5.73 5.29 4.54
C PRO A 38 4.50 4.69 5.22
N ALA A 39 3.80 5.51 6.00
CA ALA A 39 2.55 5.10 6.63
C ALA A 39 1.54 4.60 5.58
N GLY A 40 0.86 3.50 5.88
CA GLY A 40 -0.09 2.88 4.96
C GLY A 40 0.53 1.95 3.91
N PHE A 41 1.84 1.70 3.96
CA PHE A 41 2.54 0.74 3.11
C PHE A 41 3.22 -0.37 3.91
N VAL A 42 3.37 -1.53 3.26
CA VAL A 42 4.24 -2.62 3.72
C VAL A 42 5.32 -2.87 2.67
N VAL A 43 6.53 -3.16 3.13
CA VAL A 43 7.61 -3.64 2.27
C VAL A 43 7.36 -5.11 1.98
N GLU A 44 7.28 -5.46 0.70
CA GLU A 44 7.17 -6.85 0.24
C GLU A 44 8.54 -7.42 -0.06
N HIS A 45 9.42 -6.61 -0.63
CA HIS A 45 10.76 -7.00 -1.03
C HIS A 45 11.71 -5.79 -0.97
N ALA A 46 12.98 -6.07 -0.72
CA ALA A 46 14.03 -5.06 -0.67
C ALA A 46 15.26 -5.56 -1.44
N GLU A 47 15.70 -4.76 -2.41
CA GLU A 47 16.94 -4.99 -3.14
C GLU A 47 17.93 -3.92 -2.75
N ILE A 48 19.11 -4.36 -2.35
CA ILE A 48 20.18 -3.46 -1.92
C ILE A 48 21.32 -3.61 -2.92
N ASP A 49 21.64 -2.50 -3.57
CA ASP A 49 22.86 -2.30 -4.33
C ASP A 49 23.83 -1.43 -3.50
N THR A 50 25.02 -1.19 -4.04
CA THR A 50 26.12 -0.44 -3.41
C THR A 50 25.64 0.94 -2.94
N ASP A 51 25.01 1.71 -3.83
CA ASP A 51 24.57 3.10 -3.58
C ASP A 51 23.04 3.29 -3.56
N ARG A 52 22.28 2.24 -3.86
CA ARG A 52 20.83 2.32 -4.08
C ARG A 52 20.11 1.23 -3.30
N VAL A 53 18.96 1.60 -2.75
CA VAL A 53 18.04 0.64 -2.14
C VAL A 53 16.73 0.74 -2.89
N PHE A 54 16.24 -0.37 -3.41
CA PHE A 54 14.88 -0.47 -3.93
C PHE A 54 14.01 -1.15 -2.89
N LEU A 55 12.88 -0.51 -2.58
CA LEU A 55 11.85 -1.11 -1.72
C LEU A 55 10.61 -1.31 -2.57
N ASP A 56 10.25 -2.57 -2.78
CA ASP A 56 8.97 -2.92 -3.37
C ASP A 56 7.92 -2.82 -2.26
N VAL A 57 6.95 -1.93 -2.45
CA VAL A 57 5.94 -1.63 -1.43
C VAL A 57 4.54 -1.77 -2.00
N ARG A 58 3.61 -2.18 -1.16
CA ARG A 58 2.17 -2.11 -1.47
C ARG A 58 1.40 -1.42 -0.36
N ALA A 59 0.28 -0.82 -0.72
CA ALA A 59 -0.62 -0.26 0.26
C ALA A 59 -1.27 -1.36 1.12
N THR A 60 -1.47 -1.07 2.40
CA THR A 60 -2.16 -1.93 3.36
C THR A 60 -3.67 -1.92 3.16
N ALA A 61 -4.22 -0.80 2.68
CA ALA A 61 -5.63 -0.66 2.40
C ALA A 61 -6.07 -1.74 1.40
N LEU A 62 -7.18 -2.42 1.67
CA LEU A 62 -7.73 -3.44 0.75
C LEU A 62 -8.62 -2.84 -0.34
N SER A 63 -9.03 -1.59 -0.16
CA SER A 63 -10.00 -0.88 -0.99
C SER A 63 -9.53 0.51 -1.36
N ALA A 64 -10.06 1.06 -2.46
CA ALA A 64 -9.92 2.46 -2.81
C ALA A 64 -11.27 3.10 -3.13
N THR A 65 -11.37 4.41 -2.92
CA THR A 65 -12.58 5.19 -3.21
C THR A 65 -12.38 5.97 -4.51
N TYR A 66 -13.35 5.88 -5.43
CA TYR A 66 -13.28 6.66 -6.66
C TYR A 66 -13.64 8.13 -6.40
N PRO A 67 -12.77 9.11 -6.68
CA PRO A 67 -13.03 10.51 -6.29
C PRO A 67 -14.25 11.16 -6.96
N CYS A 68 -14.69 10.68 -8.13
CA CYS A 68 -15.81 11.32 -8.84
C CYS A 68 -17.19 10.85 -8.35
N CYS A 69 -17.33 9.59 -7.94
CA CYS A 69 -18.62 9.06 -7.47
C CYS A 69 -18.64 8.68 -5.98
N GLY A 70 -17.49 8.72 -5.30
CA GLY A 70 -17.36 8.39 -3.87
C GLY A 70 -17.49 6.90 -3.56
N THR A 71 -17.68 6.03 -4.56
CA THR A 71 -17.87 4.59 -4.33
C THR A 71 -16.56 3.93 -3.93
N ARG A 72 -16.57 3.24 -2.79
CA ARG A 72 -15.48 2.38 -2.33
C ARG A 72 -15.53 1.05 -3.08
N SER A 73 -14.40 0.60 -3.60
CA SER A 73 -14.25 -0.68 -4.27
C SER A 73 -13.11 -1.50 -3.68
N LEU A 74 -13.36 -2.80 -3.54
CA LEU A 74 -12.36 -3.81 -3.19
C LEU A 74 -11.93 -4.62 -4.43
N ARG A 75 -12.73 -4.59 -5.50
CA ARG A 75 -12.58 -5.47 -6.64
C ARG A 75 -11.44 -4.98 -7.53
N THR A 76 -10.27 -5.61 -7.38
CA THR A 76 -9.09 -5.29 -8.17
C THR A 76 -9.24 -5.81 -9.60
N GLN A 77 -9.00 -4.95 -10.58
CA GLN A 77 -8.98 -5.26 -12.01
C GLN A 77 -7.58 -5.70 -12.47
N SER A 78 -6.56 -4.95 -12.08
CA SER A 78 -5.16 -5.25 -12.39
C SER A 78 -4.23 -4.63 -11.35
N ARG A 79 -2.98 -5.11 -11.32
CA ARG A 79 -1.88 -4.58 -10.52
C ARG A 79 -0.77 -4.17 -11.46
N TYR A 80 -0.06 -3.11 -11.12
CA TYR A 80 1.09 -2.63 -11.89
C TYR A 80 2.06 -1.89 -10.98
N GLN A 81 3.35 -1.95 -11.29
CA GLN A 81 4.36 -1.24 -10.52
C GLN A 81 4.56 0.19 -11.04
N ARG A 82 4.80 1.11 -10.10
CA ARG A 82 5.20 2.48 -10.37
C ARG A 82 6.35 2.86 -9.46
N GLN A 83 7.38 3.47 -10.01
CA GLN A 83 8.44 4.06 -9.21
C GLN A 83 7.98 5.43 -8.70
N ALA A 84 8.03 5.61 -7.39
CA ALA A 84 7.91 6.90 -6.73
C ALA A 84 9.26 7.62 -6.73
N ALA A 85 9.24 8.95 -6.60
CA ALA A 85 10.46 9.77 -6.56
C ALA A 85 11.42 9.29 -5.46
N ASP A 86 12.73 9.52 -5.64
CA ASP A 86 13.74 9.06 -4.72
C ASP A 86 13.61 9.76 -3.35
N LEU A 87 13.55 8.95 -2.28
CA LEU A 87 13.64 9.47 -0.92
C LEU A 87 15.10 9.36 -0.48
N PRO A 88 15.79 10.46 -0.18
CA PRO A 88 17.11 10.39 0.44
C PRO A 88 16.94 9.94 1.88
N ILE A 89 17.34 8.70 2.19
CA ILE A 89 17.36 8.18 3.57
C ILE A 89 18.81 7.91 3.94
N ALA A 90 19.29 8.58 5.00
CA ALA A 90 20.63 8.38 5.57
C ALA A 90 21.78 8.39 4.53
N GLY A 91 21.71 9.30 3.55
CA GLY A 91 22.74 9.45 2.50
C GLY A 91 22.70 8.41 1.38
N ARG A 92 21.75 7.46 1.41
CA ARG A 92 21.55 6.47 0.33
C ARG A 92 20.31 6.84 -0.47
N ARG A 93 20.35 6.59 -1.78
CA ARG A 93 19.19 6.81 -2.66
C ARG A 93 18.22 5.65 -2.48
N VAL A 94 17.04 5.92 -1.92
CA VAL A 94 15.98 4.92 -1.77
C VAL A 94 14.92 5.16 -2.85
N PHE A 95 14.66 4.12 -3.64
CA PHE A 95 13.65 4.11 -4.68
C PHE A 95 12.49 3.23 -4.23
N LEU A 96 11.31 3.83 -4.08
CA LEU A 96 10.10 3.07 -3.78
C LEU A 96 9.46 2.59 -5.09
N ARG A 97 9.33 1.27 -5.25
CA ARG A 97 8.53 0.65 -6.32
C ARG A 97 7.17 0.28 -5.76
N VAL A 98 6.18 1.11 -6.02
CA VAL A 98 4.82 0.94 -5.51
C VAL A 98 4.02 0.00 -6.41
N THR A 99 3.55 -1.11 -5.86
CA THR A 99 2.54 -1.97 -6.49
C THR A 99 1.16 -1.31 -6.37
N ALA A 100 0.78 -0.55 -7.41
CA ALA A 100 -0.50 0.12 -7.51
C ALA A 100 -1.59 -0.80 -8.10
N ARG A 101 -2.83 -0.61 -7.69
CA ARG A 101 -3.99 -1.35 -8.22
C ARG A 101 -4.86 -0.47 -9.14
N ARG A 102 -5.55 -1.12 -10.07
CA ARG A 102 -6.78 -0.60 -10.68
C ARG A 102 -7.96 -1.34 -10.09
N PHE A 103 -9.05 -0.62 -9.82
CA PHE A 103 -10.27 -1.16 -9.24
C PHE A 103 -11.44 -1.02 -10.21
N TRP A 104 -12.38 -1.97 -10.15
CA TRP A 104 -13.68 -1.84 -10.77
C TRP A 104 -14.59 -0.95 -9.91
N CYS A 105 -15.27 0.03 -10.49
CA CYS A 105 -16.30 0.80 -9.81
C CYS A 105 -17.66 0.12 -10.03
N ASP A 106 -18.30 -0.32 -8.95
CA ASP A 106 -19.58 -1.03 -9.00
C ASP A 106 -20.80 -0.09 -8.96
N ALA A 107 -20.60 1.24 -8.95
CA ALA A 107 -21.71 2.19 -8.99
C ALA A 107 -22.38 2.22 -10.37
N VAL A 108 -23.68 1.93 -10.39
CA VAL A 108 -24.52 1.79 -11.60
C VAL A 108 -24.45 3.02 -12.50
N LEU A 109 -24.45 4.23 -11.90
CA LEU A 109 -24.43 5.50 -12.64
C LEU A 109 -23.01 6.05 -12.86
N CYS A 110 -21.97 5.30 -12.48
CA CYS A 110 -20.60 5.77 -12.67
C CYS A 110 -20.18 5.62 -14.13
N ARG A 111 -19.91 6.74 -14.80
CA ARG A 111 -19.40 6.75 -16.18
C ARG A 111 -18.07 6.00 -16.36
N ARG A 112 -17.32 5.81 -15.27
CA ARG A 112 -16.02 5.13 -15.27
C ARG A 112 -16.06 3.87 -14.43
N ARG A 113 -16.01 2.74 -15.12
CA ARG A 113 -15.98 1.42 -14.50
C ARG A 113 -14.61 1.03 -13.95
N ILE A 114 -13.52 1.68 -14.34
CA ILE A 114 -12.17 1.38 -13.83
C ILE A 114 -11.51 2.65 -13.35
N PHE A 115 -10.87 2.60 -12.18
CA PHE A 115 -10.05 3.69 -11.69
C PHE A 115 -8.76 3.17 -11.04
N ALA A 116 -7.69 3.96 -11.15
CA ALA A 116 -6.43 3.67 -10.48
C ALA A 116 -6.52 4.08 -9.01
N GLU A 117 -5.88 3.27 -8.15
CA GLU A 117 -5.58 3.63 -6.78
C GLU A 117 -4.83 4.96 -6.72
N ARG A 118 -5.19 5.80 -5.75
CA ARG A 118 -4.56 7.10 -5.55
C ARG A 118 -3.81 7.08 -4.22
N PHE A 119 -2.62 7.67 -4.24
CA PHE A 119 -1.78 7.87 -3.07
C PHE A 119 -1.56 9.36 -2.87
N GLY A 120 -1.06 9.74 -1.69
CA GLY A 120 -0.60 11.10 -1.44
C GLY A 120 0.44 11.54 -2.47
N ALA A 121 0.43 12.82 -2.84
CA ALA A 121 1.35 13.35 -3.86
C ALA A 121 2.82 13.27 -3.43
N ASP A 122 3.05 13.28 -2.11
CA ASP A 122 4.31 13.03 -1.42
C ASP A 122 4.82 11.60 -1.61
N ILE A 123 3.93 10.64 -1.85
CA ILE A 123 4.29 9.23 -2.06
C ILE A 123 4.32 8.92 -3.55
N LEU A 124 3.22 9.13 -4.25
CA LEU A 124 3.13 8.81 -5.67
C LEU A 124 2.13 9.74 -6.34
N ALA A 125 2.67 10.77 -6.99
CA ALA A 125 1.87 11.71 -7.77
C ALA A 125 0.95 10.97 -8.76
N PRO A 126 -0.31 11.42 -8.92
CA PRO A 126 -1.19 10.90 -9.96
C PRO A 126 -0.51 10.99 -11.32
N LEU A 127 -0.63 9.93 -12.13
CA LEU A 127 -0.25 10.06 -13.54
C LEU A 127 -1.16 11.12 -14.17
N SER A 128 -0.58 12.03 -14.94
CA SER A 128 -1.33 12.95 -15.79
C SER A 128 -2.34 12.14 -16.60
N ARG A 129 -3.61 12.44 -16.41
CA ARG A 129 -4.73 11.72 -17.02
C ARG A 129 -4.64 11.89 -18.53
N ARG A 130 -4.25 10.84 -19.26
CA ARG A 130 -4.56 10.76 -20.69
C ARG A 130 -6.03 10.38 -20.78
N ASP A 131 -6.87 11.38 -20.96
CA ASP A 131 -8.24 11.13 -21.38
C ASP A 131 -8.19 10.50 -22.76
N ARG A 132 -8.40 9.18 -22.82
CA ARG A 132 -8.83 8.53 -24.05
C ARG A 132 -10.32 8.82 -24.16
N THR A 133 -10.64 10.02 -24.64
CA THR A 133 -12.00 10.38 -25.04
C THR A 133 -12.34 9.52 -26.25
N SER A 134 -13.38 8.68 -26.14
CA SER A 134 -14.05 8.03 -27.25
C SER A 134 -15.12 8.96 -27.80
#